data_AF-A0A8H8MZK9-F1
#
_entry.id   AF-A0A8H8MZK9-F1
#
_cell.length_a   1.000
_cell.length_b   1.000
_cell.length_c   1.000
_cell.angle_alpha   90.00
_cell.angle_beta   90.00
_cell.angle_gamma   90.00
#
_symmetry.space_group_name_H-M   'P 1'
#
loop_
_entity.id
_entity.type
_entity.pdbx_description
1 polymer ?
#
loop_
_entity_poly.entity_id
_entity_poly.type
_entity_poly.pdbx_seq_one_letter_code
_entity_poly.pdbx_strand_id
1 'polypeptide(L)'
;MPLCPLTRCLFPTLSQVPTESDNPFKHAPFTFSEFRRNMMFAPLEGDDQEDMFRDDLLNVADKAGVQAGDGIVIDKESLGRLKKADADSLSEEALARANKFITDWYWPKVQDYRAAGMSTAYAIERIQLIGGSNARADPTGRDGGWGYYRKAVQTLFNRPGGVLNVVEEVMDQAGATPAHAWRQRRDENRRSVESEPLNEYDVPLPGGCSKYMGGDVHDAIAEAVFGPGALGTSGKPDTVYAKVGQVLGERMWERLSRRLTKSVMRSRSCHETCLVMMKDARRIGSKEAMDDALRALKRWQIEAESTLEALDAPFNRLKGELSEIYDQQGYTMADVAAAMQRRTRSKREYRSRKKISKLASAMDVSASQEAYELFCETLQKSLDAEIPLGPPCNRVQLLEGYEEIGTEKYRGVPQEELMAHLGLQGMSHLPLGNPGSPGSKPINLMCHQVAGICTVLEHAFTAEEGRAGLATMICDEVGLGKTGLLIGVIQMIAHLRQQQESSPDKKLIPPPLATGK
;
A
#
# COMPACT_ATOMS: atom_id res chain seq x y z
N MET A 1 -16.04 -12.74 -1.97
CA MET A 1 -16.65 -11.79 -1.02
C MET A 1 -15.78 -10.54 -0.95
N PRO A 2 -16.35 -9.34 -0.84
CA PRO A 2 -15.56 -8.15 -0.55
C PRO A 2 -14.83 -8.34 0.79
N LEU A 3 -13.53 -8.05 0.83
CA LEU A 3 -12.73 -8.12 2.06
C LEU A 3 -13.39 -7.24 3.13
N CYS A 4 -13.72 -7.81 4.28
CA CYS A 4 -14.23 -7.02 5.38
C CYS A 4 -13.16 -5.99 5.77
N PRO A 5 -13.51 -4.68 5.93
CA PRO A 5 -12.53 -3.69 6.33
C PRO A 5 -11.81 -4.17 7.59
N LEU A 6 -10.48 -4.11 7.57
CA LEU A 6 -9.61 -4.51 8.70
C LEU A 6 -10.08 -3.96 10.06
N THR A 7 -10.70 -2.79 10.04
CA THR A 7 -11.21 -2.09 11.23
C THR A 7 -12.48 -2.70 11.82
N ARG A 8 -13.20 -3.52 11.07
CA ARG A 8 -14.40 -4.25 11.54
C ARG A 8 -14.10 -5.68 11.96
N CYS A 9 -12.88 -6.17 11.74
CA CYS A 9 -12.56 -7.58 11.98
C CYS A 9 -12.68 -7.99 13.46
N LEU A 10 -12.60 -7.05 14.40
CA LEU A 10 -12.80 -7.31 15.82
C LEU A 10 -14.28 -7.35 16.23
N PHE A 11 -15.21 -6.79 15.45
CA PHE A 11 -16.62 -6.78 15.86
C PHE A 11 -17.25 -8.16 16.01
N PRO A 12 -16.96 -9.15 15.15
CA PRO A 12 -17.41 -10.52 15.39
C PRO A 12 -17.10 -11.04 16.80
N THR A 13 -15.97 -10.64 17.42
CA THR A 13 -15.59 -11.10 18.76
C THR A 13 -16.54 -10.63 19.85
N LEU A 14 -17.32 -9.57 19.60
CA LEU A 14 -18.36 -9.09 20.51
C LEU A 14 -19.52 -10.09 20.67
N SER A 15 -19.62 -11.09 19.80
CA SER A 15 -20.56 -12.20 20.00
C SER A 15 -20.27 -13.05 21.23
N GLN A 16 -19.03 -13.01 21.74
CA GLN A 16 -18.61 -13.69 22.97
C GLN A 16 -18.96 -12.90 24.24
N VAL A 17 -19.45 -11.66 24.10
CA VAL A 17 -19.81 -10.82 25.25
C VAL A 17 -21.19 -11.23 25.79
N PRO A 18 -21.31 -11.56 27.10
CA PRO A 18 -22.57 -11.91 27.75
C PRO A 18 -23.65 -10.85 27.52
N THR A 19 -24.92 -11.29 27.44
CA THR A 19 -26.06 -10.39 27.16
C THR A 19 -26.18 -9.27 28.18
N GLU A 20 -25.93 -9.60 29.44
CA GLU A 20 -26.10 -8.70 30.60
C GLU A 20 -24.90 -7.76 30.79
N SER A 21 -23.86 -7.89 29.97
CA SER A 21 -22.67 -7.06 30.13
C SER A 21 -22.94 -5.60 29.76
N ASP A 22 -22.60 -4.71 30.68
CA ASP A 22 -22.63 -3.26 30.51
C ASP A 22 -21.48 -2.76 29.63
N ASN A 23 -20.35 -3.48 29.60
CA ASN A 23 -19.14 -3.04 28.92
C ASN A 23 -18.46 -4.21 28.19
N PRO A 24 -18.28 -4.13 26.85
CA PRO A 24 -17.66 -5.20 26.07
C PRO A 24 -16.16 -5.38 26.34
N PHE A 25 -15.47 -4.36 26.84
CA PHE A 25 -14.02 -4.43 27.11
C PHE A 25 -13.66 -5.28 28.35
N LYS A 26 -14.64 -5.58 29.20
CA LYS A 26 -14.49 -6.51 30.33
C LYS A 26 -14.43 -7.99 29.92
N HIS A 27 -14.49 -8.28 28.62
CA HIS A 27 -14.59 -9.64 28.07
C HIS A 27 -13.55 -9.89 26.98
N ALA A 28 -13.44 -11.16 26.60
CA ALA A 28 -12.57 -11.58 25.51
C ALA A 28 -12.93 -10.87 24.18
N PRO A 29 -11.93 -10.55 23.34
CA PRO A 29 -10.51 -10.80 23.50
C PRO A 29 -9.79 -9.70 24.31
N PHE A 30 -10.48 -8.64 24.74
CA PHE A 30 -9.86 -7.46 25.35
C PHE A 30 -9.18 -7.76 26.70
N THR A 31 -9.55 -8.85 27.34
CA THR A 31 -8.95 -9.36 28.58
C THR A 31 -7.82 -10.37 28.35
N PHE A 32 -7.58 -10.83 27.11
CA PHE A 32 -6.50 -11.78 26.85
C PHE A 32 -5.14 -11.07 26.88
N SER A 33 -4.23 -11.53 27.73
CA SER A 33 -2.88 -10.95 27.91
C SER A 33 -2.11 -10.85 26.59
N GLU A 34 -2.15 -11.91 25.78
CA GLU A 34 -1.48 -11.96 24.46
C GLU A 34 -2.08 -10.94 23.49
N PHE A 35 -3.41 -10.84 23.42
CA PHE A 35 -4.08 -9.85 22.59
C PHE A 35 -3.73 -8.43 23.04
N ARG A 36 -3.74 -8.15 24.35
CA ARG A 36 -3.37 -6.86 24.91
C ARG A 36 -1.93 -6.49 24.55
N ARG A 37 -0.98 -7.43 24.70
CA ARG A 37 0.42 -7.27 24.28
C ARG A 37 0.53 -6.94 22.79
N ASN A 38 -0.11 -7.72 21.94
CA ASN A 38 -0.13 -7.53 20.49
C ASN A 38 -0.83 -6.23 20.06
N MET A 39 -1.67 -5.67 20.92
CA MET A 39 -2.35 -4.39 20.72
C MET A 39 -1.71 -3.22 21.47
N MET A 40 -0.59 -3.41 22.17
CA MET A 40 0.05 -2.38 23.01
C MET A 40 -0.89 -1.81 24.09
N PHE A 41 -1.85 -2.60 24.55
CA PHE A 41 -2.71 -2.22 25.66
C PHE A 41 -1.93 -2.31 26.97
N ALA A 42 -2.23 -1.42 27.89
CA ALA A 42 -1.70 -1.50 29.25
C ALA A 42 -2.11 -2.84 29.90
N PRO A 43 -1.26 -3.46 30.74
CA PRO A 43 -1.61 -4.68 31.45
C PRO A 43 -2.78 -4.45 32.41
N LEU A 44 -3.56 -5.50 32.69
CA LEU A 44 -4.68 -5.40 33.63
C LEU A 44 -4.20 -5.40 35.08
N GLU A 45 -5.00 -4.83 35.99
CA GLU A 45 -4.81 -5.01 37.44
C GLU A 45 -4.84 -6.52 37.79
N GLY A 46 -3.77 -7.02 38.40
CA GLY A 46 -3.67 -8.43 38.79
C GLY A 46 -3.25 -9.38 37.68
N ASP A 47 -2.86 -8.90 36.48
CA ASP A 47 -2.02 -9.69 35.59
C ASP A 47 -0.66 -9.86 36.29
N ASP A 48 -0.52 -10.94 37.06
CA ASP A 48 0.68 -11.25 37.83
C ASP A 48 1.89 -11.26 36.90
N GLN A 49 2.94 -10.57 37.34
CA GLN A 49 4.27 -10.50 36.70
C GLN A 49 4.99 -11.86 36.78
N GLU A 50 4.34 -12.97 36.43
CA GLU A 50 4.93 -14.32 36.54
C GLU A 50 6.18 -14.52 35.66
N ASP A 51 6.47 -13.59 34.74
CA ASP A 51 7.69 -13.59 33.92
C ASP A 51 8.80 -12.61 34.37
N MET A 52 8.64 -11.84 35.47
CA MET A 52 9.71 -10.99 36.00
C MET A 52 10.60 -11.72 37.02
N PHE A 53 11.13 -12.89 36.67
CA PHE A 53 12.42 -13.36 37.22
C PHE A 53 13.59 -12.62 36.53
N ARG A 54 13.51 -11.28 36.46
CA ARG A 54 14.65 -10.43 36.10
C ARG A 54 15.05 -9.64 37.33
N ASP A 55 16.26 -9.97 37.76
CA ASP A 55 17.02 -9.61 38.95
C ASP A 55 17.33 -8.09 39.09
N ASP A 56 16.38 -7.20 38.80
CA ASP A 56 16.54 -5.76 38.94
C ASP A 56 15.68 -5.22 40.09
N LEU A 57 16.30 -5.17 41.27
CA LEU A 57 15.89 -4.44 42.47
C LEU A 57 15.80 -2.93 42.22
N LEU A 58 14.80 -2.47 41.46
CA LEU A 58 14.52 -1.03 41.29
C LEU A 58 13.01 -0.76 41.40
N ASN A 59 12.61 -0.23 42.56
CA ASN A 59 11.37 0.52 42.84
C ASN A 59 10.13 0.12 42.02
N VAL A 60 9.50 -1.00 42.40
CA VAL A 60 8.13 -1.37 41.98
C VAL A 60 7.11 -0.67 42.89
N ALA A 61 7.17 0.67 42.94
CA ALA A 61 6.13 1.48 43.56
C ALA A 61 5.23 2.04 42.44
N ASP A 62 3.96 1.66 42.48
CA ASP A 62 2.82 2.33 41.84
C ASP A 62 2.75 2.35 40.30
N LYS A 63 2.94 1.21 39.61
CA LYS A 63 2.21 1.02 38.35
C LYS A 63 0.84 0.42 38.68
N ALA A 64 -0.11 1.27 39.08
CA ALA A 64 -1.51 0.89 39.13
C ALA A 64 -1.88 0.28 37.76
N GLY A 65 -2.34 -0.97 37.77
CA GLY A 65 -2.81 -1.63 36.55
C GLY A 65 -4.02 -0.89 35.98
N VAL A 66 -4.39 -1.22 34.74
CA VAL A 66 -5.59 -0.64 34.12
C VAL A 66 -6.77 -1.60 34.32
N GLN A 67 -7.97 -1.08 34.53
CA GLN A 67 -9.14 -1.93 34.61
C GLN A 67 -9.62 -2.30 33.21
N ALA A 68 -10.12 -3.52 33.03
CA ALA A 68 -10.60 -3.96 31.71
C ALA A 68 -11.73 -3.06 31.18
N GLY A 69 -12.51 -2.44 32.08
CA GLY A 69 -13.58 -1.51 31.73
C GLY A 69 -13.11 -0.18 31.13
N ASP A 70 -11.85 0.21 31.30
CA ASP A 70 -11.31 1.49 30.81
C ASP A 70 -11.18 1.53 29.27
N GLY A 71 -11.34 0.39 28.62
CA GLY A 71 -11.35 0.24 27.18
C GLY A 71 -9.96 0.18 26.56
N ILE A 72 -9.77 0.87 25.44
CA ILE A 72 -8.49 0.97 24.74
C ILE A 72 -7.61 1.97 25.50
N VAL A 73 -6.71 1.44 26.33
CA VAL A 73 -5.70 2.22 27.06
C VAL A 73 -4.32 1.76 26.65
N ILE A 74 -3.50 2.70 26.15
CA ILE A 74 -2.15 2.42 25.66
C ILE A 74 -1.14 2.78 26.73
N ASP A 75 -0.15 1.91 26.93
CA ASP A 75 0.97 2.19 27.82
C ASP A 75 1.76 3.43 27.35
N LYS A 76 2.05 4.35 28.29
CA LYS A 76 2.69 5.65 27.98
C LYS A 76 4.09 5.48 27.40
N GLU A 77 4.83 4.48 27.88
CA GLU A 77 6.18 4.18 27.38
C GLU A 77 6.11 3.70 25.92
N SER A 78 5.16 2.81 25.65
CA SER A 78 4.85 2.29 24.33
C SER A 78 4.43 3.40 23.35
N LEU A 79 3.62 4.36 23.78
CA LEU A 79 3.22 5.52 22.97
C LEU A 79 4.42 6.39 22.56
N GLY A 80 5.39 6.59 23.47
CA GLY A 80 6.61 7.37 23.21
C GLY A 80 7.52 6.78 22.13
N ARG A 81 7.37 5.49 21.81
CA ARG A 81 8.15 4.80 20.76
C ARG A 81 7.53 4.94 19.36
N LEU A 82 6.32 5.45 19.26
CA LEU A 82 5.60 5.59 17.99
C LEU A 82 5.99 6.87 17.25
N LYS A 83 5.73 6.88 15.93
CA LYS A 83 5.85 8.12 15.15
C LYS A 83 4.77 9.08 15.57
N LYS A 84 5.05 10.40 15.52
CA LYS A 84 4.09 11.45 15.88
C LYS A 84 2.67 11.23 15.32
N ALA A 85 2.52 10.96 14.01
CA ALA A 85 1.21 10.73 13.41
C ALA A 85 0.46 9.51 14.00
N ASP A 86 1.19 8.44 14.34
CA ASP A 86 0.64 7.24 14.95
C ASP A 86 0.28 7.53 16.42
N ALA A 87 1.15 8.24 17.15
CA ALA A 87 0.91 8.69 18.53
C ALA A 87 -0.29 9.64 18.63
N ASP A 88 -0.45 10.58 17.69
CA ASP A 88 -1.60 11.50 17.63
C ASP A 88 -2.91 10.73 17.47
N SER A 89 -2.91 9.66 16.65
CA SER A 89 -4.07 8.77 16.46
C SER A 89 -4.41 7.89 17.66
N LEU A 90 -3.46 7.76 18.59
CA LEU A 90 -3.57 7.01 19.86
C LEU A 90 -3.44 7.95 21.06
N SER A 91 -3.70 9.25 20.86
CA SER A 91 -3.76 10.22 21.94
C SER A 91 -4.92 9.91 22.88
N GLU A 92 -4.81 10.34 24.13
CA GLU A 92 -5.85 10.11 25.16
C GLU A 92 -7.23 10.62 24.70
N GLU A 93 -7.29 11.78 24.06
CA GLU A 93 -8.54 12.32 23.48
C GLU A 93 -9.09 11.44 22.34
N ALA A 94 -8.22 10.96 21.44
CA ALA A 94 -8.63 10.09 20.34
C ALA A 94 -9.14 8.73 20.85
N LEU A 95 -8.45 8.16 21.85
CA LEU A 95 -8.84 6.90 22.48
C LEU A 95 -10.13 7.04 23.29
N ALA A 96 -10.32 8.16 24.00
CA ALA A 96 -11.57 8.44 24.70
C ALA A 96 -12.75 8.47 23.72
N ARG A 97 -12.60 9.09 22.55
CA ARG A 97 -13.62 9.09 21.49
C ARG A 97 -13.83 7.70 20.87
N ALA A 98 -12.78 6.92 20.69
CA ALA A 98 -12.87 5.54 20.21
C ALA A 98 -13.57 4.61 21.21
N ASN A 99 -13.28 4.75 22.50
CA ASN A 99 -13.92 4.00 23.57
C ASN A 99 -15.40 4.37 23.67
N LYS A 100 -15.70 5.67 23.68
CA LYS A 100 -17.07 6.19 23.65
C LYS A 100 -17.89 5.63 22.49
N PHE A 101 -17.29 5.51 21.31
CA PHE A 101 -17.95 4.87 20.17
C PHE A 101 -18.36 3.43 20.46
N ILE A 102 -17.48 2.64 21.07
CA ILE A 102 -17.77 1.24 21.40
C ILE A 102 -18.79 1.13 22.53
N THR A 103 -18.60 1.86 23.63
CA THR A 103 -19.40 1.74 24.87
C THR A 103 -20.75 2.44 24.78
N ASP A 104 -20.80 3.64 24.22
CA ASP A 104 -22.00 4.50 24.31
C ASP A 104 -22.86 4.43 23.05
N TRP A 105 -22.31 3.92 21.95
CA TRP A 105 -23.02 3.88 20.67
C TRP A 105 -23.12 2.46 20.10
N TYR A 106 -22.00 1.80 19.83
CA TYR A 106 -22.01 0.52 19.09
C TYR A 106 -22.58 -0.62 19.94
N TRP A 107 -22.09 -0.80 21.16
CA TRP A 107 -22.54 -1.88 22.04
C TRP A 107 -24.03 -1.76 22.44
N PRO A 108 -24.55 -0.58 22.83
CA PRO A 108 -25.98 -0.41 23.08
C PRO A 108 -26.83 -0.74 21.85
N LYS A 109 -26.38 -0.40 20.64
CA LYS A 109 -27.08 -0.81 19.40
C LYS A 109 -27.12 -2.32 19.22
N VAL A 110 -26.02 -3.02 19.53
CA VAL A 110 -26.00 -4.49 19.52
C VAL A 110 -26.99 -5.04 20.55
N GLN A 111 -27.06 -4.45 21.75
CA GLN A 111 -27.99 -4.84 22.80
C GLN A 111 -29.46 -4.60 22.39
N ASP A 112 -29.78 -3.48 21.73
CA ASP A 112 -31.12 -3.20 21.19
C ASP A 112 -31.59 -4.34 20.25
N TYR A 113 -30.72 -4.78 19.33
CA TYR A 113 -31.02 -5.89 18.41
C TYR A 113 -31.20 -7.23 19.15
N ARG A 114 -30.39 -7.49 20.18
CA ARG A 114 -30.52 -8.70 21.01
C ARG A 114 -31.81 -8.70 21.81
N ALA A 115 -32.20 -7.57 22.38
CA ALA A 115 -33.47 -7.39 23.08
C ALA A 115 -34.68 -7.63 22.15
N ALA A 116 -34.52 -7.37 20.85
CA ALA A 116 -35.49 -7.71 19.81
C ALA A 116 -35.45 -9.19 19.37
N GLY A 117 -34.69 -10.06 20.06
CA GLY A 117 -34.61 -11.50 19.78
C GLY A 117 -33.65 -11.88 18.64
N MET A 118 -32.82 -10.95 18.16
CA MET A 118 -31.87 -11.23 17.08
C MET A 118 -30.52 -11.72 17.62
N SER A 119 -29.80 -12.52 16.83
CA SER A 119 -28.47 -12.99 17.23
C SER A 119 -27.43 -11.85 17.22
N THR A 120 -26.42 -11.92 18.09
CA THR A 120 -25.35 -10.92 18.14
C THR A 120 -24.61 -10.80 16.81
N ALA A 121 -24.34 -11.94 16.15
CA ALA A 121 -23.71 -11.96 14.83
C ALA A 121 -24.54 -11.21 13.79
N TYR A 122 -25.87 -11.41 13.79
CA TYR A 122 -26.78 -10.69 12.90
C TYR A 122 -26.80 -9.18 13.22
N ALA A 123 -26.82 -8.81 14.49
CA ALA A 123 -26.76 -7.41 14.92
C ALA A 123 -25.48 -6.72 14.40
N ILE A 124 -24.32 -7.35 14.58
CA ILE A 124 -23.02 -6.84 14.12
C ILE A 124 -22.99 -6.61 12.60
N GLU A 125 -23.60 -7.53 11.84
CA GLU A 125 -23.68 -7.44 10.38
C GLU A 125 -24.65 -6.34 9.91
N ARG A 126 -25.77 -6.15 10.63
CA ARG A 126 -26.83 -5.17 10.32
C ARG A 126 -26.45 -3.74 10.66
N ILE A 127 -25.64 -3.50 11.69
CA ILE A 127 -25.23 -2.15 12.08
C ILE A 127 -24.41 -1.53 10.94
N GLN A 128 -25.03 -0.58 10.26
CA GLN A 128 -24.39 0.21 9.21
C GLN A 128 -23.57 1.32 9.87
N LEU A 129 -22.26 1.31 9.61
CA LEU A 129 -21.37 2.37 10.03
C LEU A 129 -21.38 3.46 8.96
N ILE A 130 -21.73 4.68 9.36
CA ILE A 130 -21.62 5.86 8.51
C ILE A 130 -20.13 6.04 8.17
N GLY A 131 -19.76 5.98 6.89
CA GLY A 131 -18.35 6.06 6.48
C GLY A 131 -17.78 4.88 5.69
N GLY A 132 -18.61 4.10 5.00
CA GLY A 132 -18.16 3.52 3.72
C GLY A 132 -17.49 4.63 2.90
N SER A 133 -16.41 4.33 2.18
CA SER A 133 -15.39 5.24 1.61
C SER A 133 -15.83 6.55 0.91
N ASN A 134 -17.13 6.80 0.77
CA ASN A 134 -17.75 7.98 0.15
C ASN A 134 -18.54 8.88 1.12
N ALA A 135 -18.57 8.62 2.44
CA ALA A 135 -19.21 9.58 3.35
C ALA A 135 -18.30 10.79 3.51
N ARG A 136 -18.69 11.92 2.90
CA ARG A 136 -18.22 13.25 3.30
C ARG A 136 -18.25 13.31 4.83
N ALA A 137 -17.16 13.79 5.44
CA ALA A 137 -17.10 14.06 6.86
C ALA A 137 -18.40 14.77 7.25
N ASP A 138 -19.25 14.10 8.03
CA ASP A 138 -20.48 14.72 8.49
C ASP A 138 -20.06 15.91 9.36
N PRO A 139 -20.34 17.16 8.96
CA PRO A 139 -19.95 18.34 9.72
C PRO A 139 -20.60 18.39 11.10
N THR A 140 -21.61 17.54 11.34
CA THR A 140 -22.41 17.55 12.56
C THR A 140 -21.89 16.64 13.68
N GLY A 141 -20.73 15.99 13.50
CA GLY A 141 -20.13 15.15 14.55
C GLY A 141 -20.87 13.82 14.80
N ARG A 142 -21.72 13.38 13.86
CA ARG A 142 -22.54 12.14 13.97
C ARG A 142 -21.80 10.83 13.68
N ASP A 143 -20.48 10.82 13.49
CA ASP A 143 -19.76 9.56 13.31
C ASP A 143 -19.71 8.71 14.61
N GLY A 144 -20.16 9.28 15.73
CA GLY A 144 -20.23 8.63 17.03
C GLY A 144 -18.86 8.23 17.59
N GLY A 145 -17.75 8.67 16.97
CA GLY A 145 -16.38 8.25 17.27
C GLY A 145 -15.84 7.12 16.37
N TRP A 146 -16.58 6.65 15.36
CA TRP A 146 -16.14 5.60 14.43
C TRP A 146 -14.82 5.94 13.74
N GLY A 147 -14.63 7.17 13.28
CA GLY A 147 -13.39 7.60 12.64
C GLY A 147 -12.17 7.48 13.56
N TYR A 148 -12.35 7.73 14.86
CA TYR A 148 -11.30 7.58 15.88
C TYR A 148 -10.99 6.11 16.14
N TYR A 149 -12.03 5.28 16.36
CA TYR A 149 -11.85 3.83 16.52
C TYR A 149 -11.17 3.20 15.31
N ARG A 150 -11.62 3.56 14.10
CA ARG A 150 -11.05 3.09 12.84
C ARG A 150 -9.55 3.43 12.75
N LYS A 151 -9.18 4.68 13.04
CA LYS A 151 -7.77 5.10 13.02
C LYS A 151 -6.96 4.36 14.09
N ALA A 152 -7.48 4.26 15.32
CA ALA A 152 -6.80 3.56 16.41
C ALA A 152 -6.52 2.10 16.03
N VAL A 153 -7.52 1.32 15.60
CA VAL A 153 -7.33 -0.08 15.19
C VAL A 153 -6.37 -0.20 14.00
N GLN A 154 -6.45 0.70 13.01
CA GLN A 154 -5.50 0.70 11.89
C GLN A 154 -4.06 0.93 12.34
N THR A 155 -3.84 1.92 13.22
CA THR A 155 -2.52 2.23 13.76
C THR A 155 -1.99 1.06 14.57
N LEU A 156 -2.80 0.51 15.47
CA LEU A 156 -2.43 -0.66 16.26
C LEU A 156 -2.07 -1.83 15.35
N PHE A 157 -2.87 -2.15 14.35
CA PHE A 157 -2.56 -3.29 13.50
C PHE A 157 -1.31 -3.08 12.62
N ASN A 158 -1.09 -1.87 12.09
CA ASN A 158 -0.03 -1.62 11.09
C ASN A 158 1.32 -1.17 11.66
N ARG A 159 1.40 -0.81 12.94
CA ARG A 159 2.64 -0.37 13.57
C ARG A 159 3.73 -1.47 13.52
N PRO A 160 5.03 -1.09 13.58
CA PRO A 160 6.09 -2.07 13.78
C PRO A 160 5.86 -2.89 15.06
N GLY A 161 5.88 -4.22 14.93
CA GLY A 161 5.57 -5.15 16.03
C GLY A 161 4.09 -5.24 16.38
N GLY A 162 3.19 -4.70 15.54
CA GLY A 162 1.75 -4.85 15.72
C GLY A 162 1.18 -6.16 15.19
N VAL A 163 -0.14 -6.30 15.29
CA VAL A 163 -0.89 -7.52 14.90
C VAL A 163 -0.53 -8.01 13.50
N LEU A 164 -0.43 -7.12 12.52
CA LEU A 164 -0.10 -7.54 11.16
C LEU A 164 1.35 -8.04 11.02
N ASN A 165 2.28 -7.59 11.85
CA ASN A 165 3.63 -8.16 11.85
C ASN A 165 3.61 -9.59 12.41
N VAL A 166 2.85 -9.84 13.48
CA VAL A 166 2.64 -11.20 14.02
C VAL A 166 2.04 -12.12 12.95
N VAL A 167 1.04 -11.64 12.22
CA VAL A 167 0.42 -12.39 11.11
C VAL A 167 1.44 -12.67 10.00
N GLU A 168 2.27 -11.70 9.61
CA GLU A 168 3.33 -11.88 8.61
C GLU A 168 4.32 -12.97 9.06
N GLU A 169 4.72 -12.99 10.33
CA GLU A 169 5.63 -14.00 10.90
C GLU A 169 5.02 -15.41 10.89
N VAL A 170 3.76 -15.57 11.32
CA VAL A 170 3.06 -16.86 11.28
C VAL A 170 2.93 -17.36 9.84
N MET A 171 2.54 -16.49 8.91
CA MET A 171 2.45 -16.85 7.49
C MET A 171 3.79 -17.25 6.90
N ASP A 172 4.88 -16.58 7.28
CA ASP A 172 6.24 -16.90 6.83
C ASP A 172 6.70 -18.26 7.35
N GLN A 173 6.50 -18.54 8.64
CA GLN A 173 6.81 -19.83 9.27
C GLN A 173 6.02 -20.98 8.65
N ALA A 174 4.75 -20.74 8.32
CA ALA A 174 3.88 -21.72 7.65
C ALA A 174 4.17 -21.87 6.14
N GLY A 175 5.09 -21.09 5.56
CA GLY A 175 5.31 -21.07 4.11
C GLY A 175 4.08 -20.60 3.31
N ALA A 176 3.18 -19.86 3.94
CA ALA A 176 1.89 -19.43 3.39
C ALA A 176 1.90 -17.98 2.90
N THR A 177 3.06 -17.42 2.58
CA THR A 177 3.18 -16.06 2.02
C THR A 177 3.09 -16.08 0.48
N PRO A 178 2.72 -14.96 -0.16
CA PRO A 178 2.76 -14.85 -1.62
C PRO A 178 4.13 -15.15 -2.23
N ALA A 179 5.22 -14.85 -1.52
CA ALA A 179 6.57 -15.13 -1.99
C ALA A 179 6.84 -16.65 -2.02
N HIS A 180 6.43 -17.38 -0.99
CA HIS A 180 6.50 -18.85 -0.97
C HIS A 180 5.64 -19.47 -2.07
N ALA A 181 4.41 -19.00 -2.23
CA ALA A 181 3.53 -19.47 -3.29
C ALA A 181 4.08 -19.19 -4.70
N TRP A 182 4.72 -18.02 -4.92
CA TRP A 182 5.36 -17.73 -6.20
C TRP A 182 6.59 -18.60 -6.43
N ARG A 183 7.42 -18.83 -5.41
CA ARG A 183 8.55 -19.77 -5.48
C ARG A 183 8.09 -21.18 -5.85
N GLN A 184 7.04 -21.68 -5.20
CA GLN A 184 6.46 -22.98 -5.53
C GLN A 184 6.05 -23.06 -7.01
N ARG A 185 5.37 -22.02 -7.53
CA ARG A 185 5.01 -21.97 -8.96
C ARG A 185 6.22 -21.94 -9.89
N ARG A 186 7.29 -21.24 -9.52
CA ARG A 186 8.55 -21.28 -10.29
C ARG A 186 9.15 -22.69 -10.28
N ASP A 187 9.15 -23.35 -9.13
CA ASP A 187 9.63 -24.73 -9.01
C ASP A 187 8.79 -25.72 -9.82
N GLU A 188 7.47 -25.56 -9.84
CA GLU A 188 6.56 -26.33 -10.69
C GLU A 188 6.84 -26.07 -12.18
N ASN A 189 7.02 -24.81 -12.58
CA ASN A 189 7.37 -24.43 -13.94
C ASN A 189 8.70 -25.06 -14.40
N ARG A 190 9.72 -25.09 -13.53
CA ARG A 190 11.02 -25.75 -13.80
C ARG A 190 10.90 -27.26 -13.99
N ARG A 191 9.92 -27.89 -13.34
CA ARG A 191 9.68 -29.34 -13.39
C ARG A 191 8.66 -29.75 -14.45
N SER A 192 8.03 -28.80 -15.14
CA SER A 192 7.04 -29.11 -16.18
C SER A 192 7.69 -29.96 -17.28
N VAL A 193 7.09 -31.12 -17.54
CA VAL A 193 7.52 -32.05 -18.61
C VAL A 193 6.70 -31.83 -19.88
N GLU A 194 5.47 -31.33 -19.73
CA GLU A 194 4.48 -31.25 -20.81
C GLU A 194 4.56 -29.94 -21.61
N SER A 195 5.11 -28.87 -21.03
CA SER A 195 5.22 -27.56 -21.67
C SER A 195 6.65 -27.02 -21.58
N GLU A 196 7.06 -26.23 -22.57
CA GLU A 196 8.30 -25.47 -22.46
C GLU A 196 8.24 -24.60 -21.19
N PRO A 197 9.26 -24.69 -20.30
CA PRO A 197 9.29 -23.88 -19.10
C PRO A 197 9.27 -22.40 -19.45
N LEU A 198 8.37 -21.64 -18.82
CA LEU A 198 8.37 -20.18 -18.94
C LEU A 198 9.67 -19.61 -18.36
N ASN A 199 10.05 -18.40 -18.79
CA ASN A 199 11.07 -17.63 -18.09
C ASN A 199 10.64 -17.41 -16.63
N GLU A 200 11.58 -17.48 -15.71
CA GLU A 200 11.37 -17.33 -14.26
C GLU A 200 10.52 -16.10 -13.89
N TYR A 201 10.71 -14.98 -14.58
CA TYR A 201 10.00 -13.72 -14.32
C TYR A 201 8.66 -13.59 -15.07
N ASP A 202 8.37 -14.51 -15.98
CA ASP A 202 7.08 -14.58 -16.69
C ASP A 202 6.12 -15.57 -15.99
N VAL A 203 6.59 -16.30 -14.97
CA VAL A 203 5.75 -17.14 -14.11
C VAL A 203 4.74 -16.27 -13.36
N PRO A 204 3.42 -16.49 -13.54
CA PRO A 204 2.39 -15.62 -13.00
C PRO A 204 2.38 -15.63 -11.47
N LEU A 205 2.33 -14.42 -10.90
CA LEU A 205 2.20 -14.22 -9.46
C LEU A 205 0.94 -14.90 -8.91
N PRO A 206 1.00 -15.41 -7.67
CA PRO A 206 -0.15 -16.05 -7.06
C PRO A 206 -1.28 -15.05 -6.84
N GLY A 207 -2.51 -15.49 -7.16
CA GLY A 207 -3.73 -14.71 -7.01
C GLY A 207 -4.20 -14.65 -5.55
N GLY A 208 -5.51 -14.77 -5.32
CA GLY A 208 -6.07 -14.79 -3.95
C GLY A 208 -5.45 -15.85 -3.03
N CYS A 209 -5.54 -15.62 -1.73
CA CYS A 209 -4.92 -16.44 -0.68
C CYS A 209 -5.57 -17.82 -0.47
N SER A 210 -6.80 -18.05 -0.93
CA SER A 210 -7.60 -19.23 -0.56
C SER A 210 -6.98 -20.57 -0.94
N LYS A 211 -6.13 -20.62 -1.96
CA LYS A 211 -5.39 -21.84 -2.36
C LYS A 211 -4.14 -22.11 -1.51
N TYR A 212 -3.67 -21.11 -0.79
CA TYR A 212 -2.37 -21.10 -0.10
C TYR A 212 -2.50 -21.00 1.42
N MET A 213 -3.65 -20.56 1.92
CA MET A 213 -3.95 -20.44 3.35
C MET A 213 -5.06 -21.44 3.71
N GLY A 214 -4.66 -22.56 4.29
CA GLY A 214 -5.57 -23.55 4.84
C GLY A 214 -6.15 -23.12 6.20
N GLY A 215 -7.10 -23.90 6.72
CA GLY A 215 -7.70 -23.68 8.04
C GLY A 215 -6.64 -23.59 9.16
N ASP A 216 -5.66 -24.48 9.13
CA ASP A 216 -4.61 -24.54 10.15
C ASP A 216 -3.75 -23.26 10.21
N VAL A 217 -3.56 -22.57 9.09
CA VAL A 217 -2.84 -21.27 9.06
C VAL A 217 -3.69 -20.17 9.69
N HIS A 218 -5.00 -20.14 9.41
CA HIS A 218 -5.91 -19.20 10.05
C HIS A 218 -6.02 -19.46 11.56
N ASP A 219 -6.00 -20.73 11.96
CA ASP A 219 -6.05 -21.14 13.35
C ASP A 219 -4.77 -20.69 14.08
N ALA A 220 -3.59 -20.94 13.50
CA ALA A 220 -2.31 -20.47 14.02
C ALA A 220 -2.22 -18.94 14.10
N ILE A 221 -2.78 -18.21 13.12
CA ILE A 221 -2.87 -16.75 13.17
C ILE A 221 -3.74 -16.31 14.35
N ALA A 222 -4.91 -16.93 14.54
CA ALA A 222 -5.80 -16.60 15.64
C ALA A 222 -5.15 -16.86 17.00
N GLU A 223 -4.50 -18.01 17.17
CA GLU A 223 -3.73 -18.34 18.38
C GLU A 223 -2.61 -17.33 18.64
N ALA A 224 -1.81 -16.99 17.63
CA ALA A 224 -0.70 -16.04 17.80
C ALA A 224 -1.18 -14.63 18.15
N VAL A 225 -2.35 -14.21 17.64
CA VAL A 225 -2.90 -12.87 17.88
C VAL A 225 -3.60 -12.77 19.22
N PHE A 226 -4.40 -13.78 19.59
CA PHE A 226 -5.28 -13.74 20.76
C PHE A 226 -4.75 -14.52 21.96
N GLY A 227 -3.78 -15.41 21.75
CA GLY A 227 -3.19 -16.29 22.75
C GLY A 227 -3.99 -17.57 23.01
N PRO A 228 -3.52 -18.40 23.96
CA PRO A 228 -4.16 -19.68 24.32
C PRO A 228 -5.61 -19.53 24.78
N GLY A 229 -5.99 -18.37 25.31
CA GLY A 229 -7.36 -18.08 25.74
C GLY A 229 -8.40 -18.08 24.62
N ALA A 230 -7.97 -17.98 23.35
CA ALA A 230 -8.85 -18.10 22.19
C ALA A 230 -9.10 -19.55 21.76
N LEU A 231 -8.37 -20.52 22.32
CA LEU A 231 -8.48 -21.94 21.98
C LEU A 231 -9.59 -22.60 22.80
N GLY A 232 -10.47 -23.33 22.11
CA GLY A 232 -11.42 -24.23 22.73
C GLY A 232 -10.75 -25.51 23.25
N THR A 233 -11.56 -26.42 23.81
CA THR A 233 -11.07 -27.68 24.39
C THR A 233 -10.42 -28.63 23.36
N SER A 234 -10.69 -28.43 22.07
CA SER A 234 -10.09 -29.19 20.97
C SER A 234 -8.68 -28.70 20.60
N GLY A 235 -8.18 -27.64 21.23
CA GLY A 235 -6.94 -26.96 20.84
C GLY A 235 -7.09 -26.11 19.57
N LYS A 236 -8.31 -25.99 19.02
CA LYS A 236 -8.60 -25.10 17.90
C LYS A 236 -9.22 -23.80 18.39
N PRO A 237 -8.95 -22.66 17.73
CA PRO A 237 -9.57 -21.41 18.10
C PRO A 237 -11.08 -21.46 17.88
N ASP A 238 -11.82 -20.74 18.72
CA ASP A 238 -13.25 -20.58 18.51
C ASP A 238 -13.52 -19.98 17.12
N THR A 239 -14.64 -20.39 16.53
CA THR A 239 -15.05 -19.99 15.17
C THR A 239 -14.97 -18.49 14.91
N VAL A 240 -15.22 -17.68 15.94
CA VAL A 240 -15.17 -16.23 15.87
C VAL A 240 -13.73 -15.73 15.71
N TYR A 241 -12.78 -16.23 16.51
CA TYR A 241 -11.36 -15.87 16.41
C TYR A 241 -10.73 -16.41 15.13
N ALA A 242 -11.09 -17.63 14.71
CA ALA A 242 -10.68 -18.19 13.41
C ALA A 242 -11.12 -17.28 12.24
N LYS A 243 -12.36 -16.74 12.28
CA LYS A 243 -12.85 -15.79 11.27
C LYS A 243 -12.06 -14.47 11.28
N VAL A 244 -11.63 -14.00 12.45
CA VAL A 244 -10.74 -12.83 12.53
C VAL A 244 -9.36 -13.16 11.95
N GLY A 245 -8.80 -14.31 12.30
CA GLY A 245 -7.53 -14.80 11.77
C GLY A 245 -7.53 -14.91 10.24
N GLN A 246 -8.63 -15.40 9.66
CA GLN A 246 -8.85 -15.40 8.21
C GLN A 246 -8.79 -13.99 7.62
N VAL A 247 -9.55 -13.02 8.17
CA VAL A 247 -9.56 -11.64 7.65
C VAL A 247 -8.18 -10.97 7.77
N LEU A 248 -7.46 -11.22 8.87
CA LEU A 248 -6.10 -10.73 9.07
C LEU A 248 -5.13 -11.34 8.04
N GLY A 249 -5.21 -12.65 7.83
CA GLY A 249 -4.42 -13.39 6.85
C GLY A 249 -4.67 -12.91 5.42
N GLU A 250 -5.94 -12.79 5.01
CA GLU A 250 -6.36 -12.23 3.72
C GLU A 250 -5.81 -10.83 3.50
N ARG A 251 -5.90 -9.97 4.51
CA ARG A 251 -5.39 -8.60 4.43
C ARG A 251 -3.87 -8.54 4.35
N MET A 252 -3.19 -9.41 5.09
CA MET A 252 -1.73 -9.51 5.03
C MET A 252 -1.28 -10.03 3.66
N TRP A 253 -1.95 -11.05 3.13
CA TRP A 253 -1.70 -11.56 1.78
C TRP A 253 -1.79 -10.44 0.74
N GLU A 254 -2.87 -9.66 0.73
CA GLU A 254 -3.03 -8.52 -0.21
C GLU A 254 -1.84 -7.54 -0.12
N ARG A 255 -1.42 -7.21 1.11
CA ARG A 255 -0.28 -6.31 1.37
C ARG A 255 1.03 -6.92 0.86
N LEU A 256 1.29 -8.19 1.13
CA LEU A 256 2.49 -8.90 0.71
C LEU A 256 2.53 -9.10 -0.81
N SER A 257 1.41 -9.42 -1.45
CA SER A 257 1.31 -9.57 -2.91
C SER A 257 1.68 -8.28 -3.63
N ARG A 258 1.21 -7.13 -3.13
CA ARG A 258 1.59 -5.81 -3.70
C ARG A 258 3.09 -5.52 -3.53
N ARG A 259 3.68 -5.92 -2.40
CA ARG A 259 5.13 -5.81 -2.18
C ARG A 259 5.88 -6.75 -3.13
N LEU A 260 5.39 -7.97 -3.29
CA LEU A 260 5.97 -8.98 -4.16
C LEU A 260 6.00 -8.49 -5.61
N THR A 261 4.89 -8.01 -6.17
CA THR A 261 4.85 -7.49 -7.56
C THR A 261 5.96 -6.47 -7.82
N LYS A 262 6.14 -5.50 -6.91
CA LYS A 262 7.19 -4.49 -7.04
C LYS A 262 8.59 -5.09 -6.89
N SER A 263 8.75 -6.07 -6.01
CA SER A 263 10.03 -6.72 -5.74
C SER A 263 10.45 -7.62 -6.89
N VAL A 264 9.53 -8.35 -7.53
CA VAL A 264 9.78 -9.15 -8.73
C VAL A 264 10.26 -8.29 -9.89
N MET A 265 9.60 -7.16 -10.16
CA MET A 265 10.02 -6.23 -11.22
C MET A 265 11.44 -5.69 -10.97
N ARG A 266 11.79 -5.38 -9.72
CA ARG A 266 13.15 -4.95 -9.35
C ARG A 266 14.16 -6.07 -9.43
N SER A 267 13.78 -7.26 -8.98
CA SER A 267 14.61 -8.46 -9.03
C SER A 267 15.00 -8.77 -10.46
N ARG A 268 14.04 -8.76 -11.39
CA ARG A 268 14.28 -8.92 -12.85
C ARG A 268 15.33 -7.94 -13.37
N SER A 269 15.16 -6.64 -13.11
CA SER A 269 16.11 -5.62 -13.55
C SER A 269 17.51 -5.79 -12.93
N CYS A 270 17.58 -6.16 -11.64
CA CYS A 270 18.85 -6.44 -10.97
C CYS A 270 19.53 -7.69 -11.52
N HIS A 271 18.76 -8.74 -11.81
CA HIS A 271 19.24 -9.97 -12.41
C HIS A 271 19.80 -9.73 -13.82
N GLU A 272 19.06 -9.04 -14.68
CA GLU A 272 19.52 -8.67 -16.03
C GLU A 272 20.82 -7.86 -15.97
N THR A 273 20.91 -6.88 -15.07
CA THR A 273 22.14 -6.10 -14.83
C THR A 273 23.28 -7.00 -14.37
N CYS A 274 23.00 -7.93 -13.45
CA CYS A 274 23.98 -8.89 -12.95
C CYS A 274 24.53 -9.76 -14.09
N LEU A 275 23.66 -10.27 -14.97
CA LEU A 275 24.08 -11.07 -16.12
C LEU A 275 25.00 -10.31 -17.08
N VAL A 276 24.73 -9.03 -17.33
CA VAL A 276 25.60 -8.19 -18.17
C VAL A 276 26.97 -8.01 -17.52
N MET A 277 27.00 -7.62 -16.24
CA MET A 277 28.26 -7.39 -15.52
C MET A 277 29.07 -8.69 -15.36
N MET A 278 28.42 -9.83 -15.19
CA MET A 278 29.06 -11.16 -15.18
C MET A 278 29.72 -11.49 -16.51
N LYS A 279 29.07 -11.19 -17.64
CA LYS A 279 29.66 -11.37 -18.97
C LYS A 279 30.86 -10.46 -19.19
N ASP A 280 30.78 -9.21 -18.75
CA ASP A 280 31.90 -8.27 -18.83
C ASP A 280 33.07 -8.69 -17.95
N ALA A 281 32.82 -9.17 -16.73
CA ALA A 281 33.85 -9.72 -15.85
C ALA A 281 34.59 -10.90 -16.51
N ARG A 282 33.87 -11.81 -17.18
CA ARG A 282 34.50 -12.91 -17.93
C ARG A 282 35.34 -12.44 -19.11
N ARG A 283 34.83 -11.45 -19.86
CA ARG A 283 35.48 -10.96 -21.08
C ARG A 283 36.73 -10.13 -20.77
N ILE A 284 36.65 -9.24 -19.78
CA ILE A 284 37.69 -8.27 -19.45
C ILE A 284 38.71 -8.89 -18.49
N GLY A 285 38.26 -9.68 -17.52
CA GLY A 285 39.11 -10.29 -16.49
C GLY A 285 39.75 -9.30 -15.52
N SER A 286 39.37 -8.02 -15.54
CA SER A 286 39.92 -7.01 -14.62
C SER A 286 39.25 -7.07 -13.25
N LYS A 287 39.99 -6.66 -12.21
CA LYS A 287 39.47 -6.55 -10.84
C LYS A 287 38.26 -5.64 -10.74
N GLU A 288 38.28 -4.51 -11.46
CA GLU A 288 37.17 -3.55 -11.47
C GLU A 288 35.89 -4.16 -12.05
N ALA A 289 35.98 -4.91 -13.16
CA ALA A 289 34.83 -5.58 -13.76
C ALA A 289 34.27 -6.68 -12.83
N MET A 290 35.16 -7.40 -12.13
CA MET A 290 34.78 -8.39 -11.11
C MET A 290 34.11 -7.74 -9.88
N ASP A 291 34.59 -6.58 -9.43
CA ASP A 291 33.98 -5.80 -8.35
C ASP A 291 32.60 -5.26 -8.76
N ASP A 292 32.43 -4.87 -10.03
CA ASP A 292 31.13 -4.47 -10.59
C ASP A 292 30.13 -5.62 -10.63
N ALA A 293 30.55 -6.79 -11.10
CA ALA A 293 29.73 -8.00 -11.05
C ALA A 293 29.34 -8.36 -9.61
N LEU A 294 30.27 -8.27 -8.66
CA LEU A 294 30.00 -8.49 -7.24
C LEU A 294 28.99 -7.48 -6.67
N ARG A 295 29.11 -6.19 -7.03
CA ARG A 295 28.15 -5.16 -6.63
C ARG A 295 26.76 -5.42 -7.23
N ALA A 296 26.68 -5.84 -8.49
CA ALA A 296 25.42 -6.19 -9.13
C ALA A 296 24.77 -7.41 -8.48
N LEU A 297 25.55 -8.46 -8.20
CA LEU A 297 25.07 -9.66 -7.52
C LEU A 297 24.57 -9.36 -6.10
N LYS A 298 25.26 -8.51 -5.33
CA LYS A 298 24.76 -8.06 -4.01
C LYS A 298 23.46 -7.26 -4.10
N ARG A 299 23.29 -6.44 -5.13
CA ARG A 299 22.02 -5.71 -5.35
C ARG A 299 20.90 -6.69 -5.65
N TRP A 300 21.16 -7.67 -6.53
CA TRP A 300 20.19 -8.72 -6.83
C TRP A 300 19.88 -9.56 -5.59
N GLN A 301 20.87 -9.94 -4.79
CA GLN A 301 20.69 -10.71 -3.54
C GLN A 301 19.65 -10.08 -2.61
N ILE A 302 19.69 -8.76 -2.43
CA ILE A 302 18.74 -8.05 -1.55
C ILE A 302 17.28 -8.23 -2.02
N GLU A 303 17.05 -8.11 -3.32
CA GLU A 303 15.72 -8.30 -3.90
C GLU A 303 15.35 -9.80 -3.92
N ALA A 304 16.31 -10.67 -4.25
CA ALA A 304 16.17 -12.12 -4.30
C ALA A 304 15.85 -12.75 -2.93
N GLU A 305 16.35 -12.19 -1.82
CA GLU A 305 15.96 -12.60 -0.46
C GLU A 305 14.47 -12.29 -0.22
N SER A 306 13.98 -11.14 -0.70
CA SER A 306 12.58 -10.74 -0.51
C SER A 306 11.57 -11.51 -1.38
N THR A 307 12.04 -12.10 -2.47
CA THR A 307 11.26 -12.90 -3.41
C THR A 307 11.54 -14.40 -3.30
N LEU A 308 12.37 -14.79 -2.33
CA LEU A 308 12.89 -16.14 -2.09
C LEU A 308 13.68 -16.76 -3.26
N GLU A 309 14.04 -15.96 -4.28
CA GLU A 309 14.93 -16.38 -5.37
C GLU A 309 16.35 -16.71 -4.88
N ALA A 310 16.78 -16.14 -3.75
CA ALA A 310 18.10 -16.43 -3.17
C ALA A 310 18.28 -17.90 -2.77
N LEU A 311 17.17 -18.63 -2.60
CA LEU A 311 17.15 -20.06 -2.29
C LEU A 311 17.07 -20.95 -3.56
N ASP A 312 16.98 -20.35 -4.74
CA ASP A 312 16.82 -21.07 -5.99
C ASP A 312 18.18 -21.43 -6.62
N ALA A 313 18.19 -22.50 -7.42
CA ALA A 313 19.39 -22.97 -8.11
C ALA A 313 20.03 -21.92 -9.06
N PRO A 314 19.27 -21.11 -9.83
CA PRO A 314 19.85 -20.11 -10.72
C PRO A 314 20.68 -19.04 -9.99
N PHE A 315 20.20 -18.57 -8.84
CA PHE A 315 20.93 -17.60 -8.01
C PHE A 315 22.24 -18.20 -7.50
N ASN A 316 22.19 -19.42 -6.96
CA ASN A 316 23.37 -20.11 -6.45
C ASN A 316 24.39 -20.44 -7.56
N ARG A 317 23.92 -20.75 -8.77
CA ARG A 317 24.79 -20.95 -9.94
C ARG A 317 25.56 -19.68 -10.28
N LEU A 318 24.88 -18.53 -10.42
CA LEU A 318 25.55 -17.25 -10.73
C LEU A 318 26.54 -16.83 -9.64
N LYS A 319 26.22 -17.11 -8.37
CA LYS A 319 27.14 -16.89 -7.25
C LYS A 319 28.39 -17.77 -7.35
N GLY A 320 28.23 -19.06 -7.69
CA GLY A 320 29.35 -19.97 -7.94
C GLY A 320 30.20 -19.54 -9.13
N GLU A 321 29.56 -19.15 -10.23
CA GLU A 321 30.23 -18.66 -11.44
C GLU A 321 31.09 -17.41 -11.14
N LEU A 322 30.65 -16.48 -10.29
CA LEU A 322 31.45 -15.32 -9.92
C LEU A 322 32.67 -15.75 -9.09
N SER A 323 32.48 -16.69 -8.17
CA SER A 323 33.56 -17.27 -7.38
C SER A 323 34.62 -17.92 -8.27
N GLU A 324 34.22 -18.70 -9.27
CA GLU A 324 35.15 -19.31 -10.23
C GLU A 324 35.95 -18.26 -11.03
N ILE A 325 35.33 -17.14 -11.41
CA ILE A 325 36.02 -16.04 -12.11
C ILE A 325 37.09 -15.41 -11.19
N TYR A 326 36.78 -15.19 -9.91
CA TYR A 326 37.76 -14.66 -8.94
C TYR A 326 38.92 -15.63 -8.73
N ASP A 327 38.62 -16.92 -8.60
CA ASP A 327 39.64 -17.97 -8.39
C ASP A 327 40.58 -18.08 -9.60
N GLN A 328 40.07 -18.00 -10.83
CA GLN A 328 40.87 -18.00 -12.06
C GLN A 328 41.85 -16.82 -12.15
N GLN A 329 41.56 -15.71 -11.47
CA GLN A 329 42.39 -14.51 -11.44
C GLN A 329 43.32 -14.46 -10.22
N GLY A 330 43.38 -15.53 -9.41
CA GLY A 330 44.27 -15.64 -8.26
C GLY A 330 43.81 -14.87 -7.02
N TYR A 331 42.54 -14.44 -6.98
CA TYR A 331 41.94 -13.87 -5.76
C TYR A 331 41.37 -14.98 -4.88
N THR A 332 41.47 -14.84 -3.56
CA THR A 332 41.00 -15.88 -2.64
C THR A 332 39.49 -15.80 -2.37
N MET A 333 38.82 -16.95 -2.32
CA MET A 333 37.40 -17.09 -1.92
C MET A 333 37.02 -16.39 -0.62
N ALA A 334 37.97 -16.24 0.31
CA ALA A 334 37.77 -15.48 1.54
C ALA A 334 37.40 -14.01 1.28
N ASP A 335 37.92 -13.40 0.21
CA ASP A 335 37.67 -12.00 -0.15
C ASP A 335 36.23 -11.80 -0.66
N VAL A 336 35.73 -12.73 -1.47
CA VAL A 336 34.35 -12.72 -1.99
C VAL A 336 33.35 -12.99 -0.88
N ALA A 337 33.61 -14.01 -0.05
CA ALA A 337 32.78 -14.35 1.09
C ALA A 337 32.74 -13.22 2.13
N ALA A 338 33.89 -12.64 2.49
CA ALA A 338 33.96 -11.49 3.40
C ALA A 338 33.26 -10.26 2.82
N ALA A 339 33.39 -10.01 1.52
CA ALA A 339 32.70 -8.91 0.86
C ALA A 339 31.18 -9.12 0.83
N MET A 340 30.69 -10.34 0.62
CA MET A 340 29.25 -10.67 0.70
C MET A 340 28.72 -10.68 2.14
N GLN A 341 29.51 -11.15 3.10
CA GLN A 341 29.15 -11.21 4.52
C GLN A 341 29.27 -9.87 5.26
N ARG A 342 29.93 -8.86 4.66
CA ARG A 342 29.76 -7.44 5.07
C ARG A 342 28.32 -7.02 4.79
N ARG A 343 27.42 -7.57 5.61
CA ARG A 343 26.02 -7.17 5.73
C ARG A 343 26.04 -5.66 5.81
N THR A 344 25.23 -5.05 4.95
CA THR A 344 24.73 -3.68 5.07
C THR A 344 23.90 -3.54 6.35
N ARG A 345 24.49 -3.84 7.52
CA ARG A 345 23.92 -3.66 8.86
C ARG A 345 23.52 -2.19 9.06
N SER A 346 24.15 -1.29 8.31
CA SER A 346 23.85 0.13 8.27
C SER A 346 22.49 0.50 7.64
N LYS A 347 21.86 -0.28 6.75
CA LYS A 347 20.63 0.22 6.07
C LYS A 347 19.33 0.03 6.85
N ARG A 348 19.23 -0.95 7.76
CA ARG A 348 18.04 -1.14 8.59
C ARG A 348 18.02 -0.17 9.78
N GLU A 349 19.19 0.20 10.30
CA GLU A 349 19.35 1.22 11.34
C GLU A 349 19.40 2.67 10.81
N TYR A 350 19.99 2.92 9.63
CA TYR A 350 20.12 4.29 9.10
C TYR A 350 18.84 4.81 8.42
N ARG A 351 17.93 3.94 7.98
CA ARG A 351 16.60 4.36 7.49
C ARG A 351 15.68 4.87 8.59
N SER A 352 15.98 4.65 9.87
CA SER A 352 15.20 5.24 10.97
C SER A 352 15.59 6.69 11.28
N ARG A 353 16.77 7.18 10.84
CA ARG A 353 17.33 8.48 11.25
C ARG A 353 17.41 9.59 10.19
N LYS A 354 17.21 9.32 8.90
CA LYS A 354 17.11 10.40 7.88
C LYS A 354 15.69 10.53 7.32
N LYS A 355 14.85 11.26 8.05
CA LYS A 355 13.73 12.00 7.46
C LYS A 355 14.33 13.18 6.68
N ILE A 356 14.73 12.93 5.42
CA ILE A 356 14.81 14.03 4.46
C ILE A 356 13.38 14.30 4.04
N SER A 357 12.87 15.46 4.46
CA SER A 357 11.66 16.06 3.93
C SER A 357 11.68 15.95 2.40
N LYS A 358 10.71 15.24 1.80
CA LYS A 358 10.51 15.19 0.35
C LYS A 358 9.79 16.45 -0.15
N LEU A 359 10.13 17.61 0.38
CA LEU A 359 9.75 18.87 -0.24
C LEU A 359 10.83 19.20 -1.27
N ALA A 360 10.40 19.55 -2.48
CA ALA A 360 11.30 20.06 -3.52
C ALA A 360 12.15 21.17 -2.92
N SER A 361 13.47 21.14 -3.16
CA SER A 361 14.32 22.24 -2.73
C SER A 361 13.94 23.52 -3.49
N ALA A 362 14.26 24.70 -2.95
CA ALA A 362 14.03 25.95 -3.68
C ALA A 362 14.71 25.97 -5.06
N MET A 363 15.84 25.26 -5.20
CA MET A 363 16.50 25.04 -6.49
C MET A 363 15.68 24.16 -7.43
N ASP A 364 15.08 23.07 -6.94
CA ASP A 364 14.22 22.21 -7.77
C ASP A 364 12.97 22.96 -8.25
N VAL A 365 12.42 23.84 -7.40
CA VAL A 365 11.28 24.70 -7.76
C VAL A 365 11.68 25.71 -8.83
N SER A 366 12.83 26.39 -8.67
CA SER A 366 13.34 27.34 -9.66
C SER A 366 13.65 26.67 -10.99
N ALA A 367 14.31 25.51 -10.98
CA ALA A 367 14.63 24.77 -12.21
C ALA A 367 13.39 24.23 -12.92
N SER A 368 12.37 23.80 -12.17
CA SER A 368 11.07 23.44 -12.74
C SER A 368 10.32 24.64 -13.33
N GLN A 369 10.47 25.83 -12.74
CA GLN A 369 9.87 27.05 -13.26
C GLN A 369 10.55 27.51 -14.55
N GLU A 370 11.89 27.51 -14.61
CA GLU A 370 12.65 27.81 -15.83
C GLU A 370 12.34 26.84 -16.97
N ALA A 371 12.23 25.53 -16.67
CA ALA A 371 11.84 24.53 -17.65
C ALA A 371 10.41 24.73 -18.18
N TYR A 372 9.51 25.21 -17.33
CA TYR A 372 8.14 25.53 -17.70
C TYR A 372 8.04 26.80 -18.55
N GLU A 373 8.84 27.82 -18.26
CA GLU A 373 8.91 29.06 -19.06
C GLU A 373 9.43 28.76 -20.46
N LEU A 374 10.50 27.96 -20.58
CA LEU A 374 11.02 27.48 -21.87
C LEU A 374 10.00 26.66 -22.66
N PHE A 375 9.19 25.86 -21.96
CA PHE A 375 8.08 25.10 -22.55
C PHE A 375 7.00 26.03 -23.13
N CYS A 376 6.61 27.07 -22.41
CA CYS A 376 5.62 28.06 -22.87
C CYS A 376 6.12 28.84 -24.11
N GLU A 377 7.40 29.21 -24.13
CA GLU A 377 8.02 29.85 -25.30
C GLU A 377 8.04 28.94 -26.53
N THR A 378 8.21 27.63 -26.32
CA THR A 378 8.22 26.63 -27.39
C THR A 378 6.81 26.45 -27.99
N LEU A 379 5.77 26.40 -27.15
CA LEU A 379 4.37 26.37 -27.58
C LEU A 379 3.96 27.62 -28.35
N GLN A 380 4.37 28.80 -27.88
CA GLN A 380 4.07 30.06 -28.60
C GLN A 380 4.71 30.12 -29.98
N LYS A 381 5.85 29.45 -30.20
CA LYS A 381 6.50 29.34 -31.51
C LYS A 381 5.82 28.34 -32.46
N SER A 382 4.94 27.45 -31.96
CA SER A 382 4.23 26.45 -32.76
C SER A 382 2.78 26.80 -33.09
N LEU A 383 2.29 27.97 -32.64
CA LEU A 383 0.90 28.42 -32.78
C LEU A 383 0.66 29.16 -34.11
N ASP A 384 0.71 28.44 -35.22
CA ASP A 384 0.19 28.86 -36.55
C ASP A 384 -0.72 27.77 -37.19
N ALA A 385 -1.10 26.73 -36.45
CA ALA A 385 -1.88 25.59 -36.97
C ALA A 385 -3.35 25.62 -36.54
N GLU A 386 -4.25 25.22 -37.46
CA GLU A 386 -5.68 25.02 -37.18
C GLU A 386 -5.89 23.84 -36.21
N ILE A 387 -6.69 24.07 -35.15
CA ILE A 387 -6.96 23.07 -34.11
C ILE A 387 -8.09 22.14 -34.59
N PRO A 388 -7.91 20.80 -34.58
CA PRO A 388 -8.97 19.86 -34.98
C PRO A 388 -10.18 19.95 -34.06
N LEU A 389 -11.36 20.18 -34.64
CA LEU A 389 -12.64 20.12 -33.92
C LEU A 389 -13.04 18.65 -33.75
N GLY A 390 -13.02 18.17 -32.50
CA GLY A 390 -13.48 16.82 -32.15
C GLY A 390 -15.01 16.67 -32.23
N PRO A 391 -15.54 15.43 -32.31
CA PRO A 391 -16.98 15.19 -32.41
C PRO A 391 -17.74 15.57 -31.10
N PRO A 392 -19.02 15.99 -31.21
CA PRO A 392 -19.83 16.37 -30.05
C PRO A 392 -20.12 15.19 -29.11
N CYS A 393 -20.17 15.46 -27.80
CA CYS A 393 -20.28 14.45 -26.76
C CYS A 393 -21.76 14.10 -26.46
N ASN A 394 -22.14 12.83 -26.62
CA ASN A 394 -23.44 12.32 -26.15
C ASN A 394 -23.39 11.91 -24.67
N ARG A 395 -24.48 12.16 -23.93
CA ARG A 395 -24.70 11.65 -22.57
C ARG A 395 -24.84 10.12 -22.63
N VAL A 396 -23.95 9.39 -21.98
CA VAL A 396 -23.96 7.92 -21.93
C VAL A 396 -25.02 7.41 -20.96
N GLN A 397 -25.90 6.51 -21.43
CA GLN A 397 -26.77 5.67 -20.61
C GLN A 397 -25.99 4.42 -20.18
N LEU A 398 -26.00 4.14 -18.87
CA LEU A 398 -25.34 2.97 -18.28
C LEU A 398 -26.18 1.70 -18.51
N LEU A 399 -26.02 1.02 -19.65
CA LEU A 399 -26.53 -0.36 -19.82
C LEU A 399 -25.55 -1.22 -20.64
N GLU A 400 -25.16 -2.34 -20.01
CA GLU A 400 -24.67 -3.63 -20.54
C GLU A 400 -23.56 -3.67 -21.61
N GLY A 401 -22.32 -3.90 -21.16
CA GLY A 401 -21.20 -4.34 -22.02
C GLY A 401 -19.82 -4.19 -21.35
N TYR A 402 -18.84 -5.01 -21.74
CA TYR A 402 -17.40 -4.85 -21.41
C TYR A 402 -16.76 -3.73 -22.27
N GLU A 403 -17.46 -2.60 -22.45
CA GLU A 403 -16.97 -1.49 -23.26
C GLU A 403 -16.34 -0.40 -22.37
N GLU A 404 -15.32 0.29 -22.89
CA GLU A 404 -14.65 1.40 -22.20
C GLU A 404 -15.62 2.56 -21.98
N ILE A 405 -16.22 2.63 -20.78
CA ILE A 405 -17.20 3.65 -20.42
C ILE A 405 -16.50 5.00 -20.19
N GLY A 406 -16.87 6.01 -20.97
CA GLY A 406 -16.51 7.42 -20.72
C GLY A 406 -15.31 7.96 -21.50
N THR A 407 -14.47 7.11 -22.09
CA THR A 407 -13.37 7.49 -23.00
C THR A 407 -13.63 7.05 -24.45
N GLU A 408 -14.81 6.51 -24.74
CA GLU A 408 -15.14 5.89 -26.03
C GLU A 408 -14.91 6.79 -27.24
N LYS A 409 -15.18 8.10 -27.12
CA LYS A 409 -14.92 9.07 -28.20
C LYS A 409 -13.45 9.25 -28.56
N TYR A 410 -12.54 8.81 -27.70
CA TYR A 410 -11.10 8.81 -27.94
C TYR A 410 -10.56 7.45 -28.37
N ARG A 411 -11.44 6.46 -28.58
CA ARG A 411 -11.05 5.13 -29.04
C ARG A 411 -10.38 5.23 -30.41
N GLY A 412 -9.15 4.74 -30.51
CA GLY A 412 -8.37 4.75 -31.74
C GLY A 412 -7.75 6.10 -32.11
N VAL A 413 -7.96 7.15 -31.32
CA VAL A 413 -7.33 8.46 -31.53
C VAL A 413 -5.84 8.38 -31.18
N PRO A 414 -4.91 8.76 -32.07
CA PRO A 414 -3.48 8.78 -31.78
C PRO A 414 -3.15 9.72 -30.62
N GLN A 415 -2.13 9.37 -29.83
CA GLN A 415 -1.71 10.18 -28.68
C GLN A 415 -1.32 11.62 -29.07
N GLU A 416 -0.75 11.82 -30.26
CA GLU A 416 -0.39 13.15 -30.78
C GLU A 416 -1.62 14.05 -30.98
N GLU A 417 -2.72 13.47 -31.45
CA GLU A 417 -4.00 14.18 -31.64
C GLU A 417 -4.66 14.48 -30.29
N LEU A 418 -4.58 13.55 -29.32
CA LEU A 418 -5.02 13.81 -27.94
C LEU A 418 -4.22 14.94 -27.27
N MET A 419 -2.91 15.01 -27.50
CA MET A 419 -2.08 16.12 -27.02
C MET A 419 -2.46 17.44 -27.70
N ALA A 420 -2.78 17.43 -28.99
CA ALA A 420 -3.31 18.59 -29.69
C ALA A 420 -4.67 19.05 -29.10
N HIS A 421 -5.56 18.12 -28.71
CA HIS A 421 -6.81 18.46 -28.02
C HIS A 421 -6.59 19.15 -26.65
N LEU A 422 -5.45 18.92 -26.00
CA LEU A 422 -5.04 19.62 -24.79
C LEU A 422 -4.39 20.98 -25.05
N GLY A 423 -4.28 21.41 -26.32
CA GLY A 423 -3.56 22.62 -26.71
C GLY A 423 -2.04 22.45 -26.74
N LEU A 424 -1.55 21.21 -26.75
CA LEU A 424 -0.12 20.85 -26.68
C LEU A 424 0.39 20.26 -28.01
N GLN A 425 0.07 20.92 -29.12
CA GLN A 425 0.41 20.40 -30.45
C GLN A 425 1.93 20.28 -30.64
N GLY A 426 2.37 19.13 -31.16
CA GLY A 426 3.79 18.82 -31.35
C GLY A 426 4.54 18.40 -30.08
N MET A 427 3.86 18.35 -28.92
CA MET A 427 4.48 17.97 -27.64
C MET A 427 4.28 16.49 -27.32
N SER A 428 5.36 15.84 -26.87
CA SER A 428 5.36 14.43 -26.44
C SER A 428 5.08 14.25 -24.95
N HIS A 429 5.03 15.33 -24.18
CA HIS A 429 4.89 15.32 -22.72
C HIS A 429 4.14 16.57 -22.22
N LEU A 430 3.65 16.49 -20.98
CA LEU A 430 2.92 17.58 -20.33
C LEU A 430 3.83 18.71 -19.81
N PRO A 431 3.30 19.94 -19.61
CA PRO A 431 4.07 21.16 -19.30
C PRO A 431 4.98 21.09 -18.08
N LEU A 432 4.59 20.26 -17.09
CA LEU A 432 5.29 20.10 -15.82
C LEU A 432 5.83 18.66 -15.65
N GLY A 433 5.95 17.93 -16.77
CA GLY A 433 6.41 16.55 -16.80
C GLY A 433 7.90 16.39 -16.52
N ASN A 434 8.71 17.44 -16.72
CA ASN A 434 10.14 17.45 -16.43
C ASN A 434 10.40 17.75 -14.95
N PRO A 435 10.98 16.80 -14.19
CA PRO A 435 11.52 17.13 -12.87
C PRO A 435 12.69 18.08 -13.12
N GLY A 436 12.75 19.23 -12.46
CA GLY A 436 13.81 20.25 -12.64
C GLY A 436 15.25 19.78 -12.32
N SER A 437 15.50 18.48 -12.24
CA SER A 437 16.80 17.88 -11.97
C SER A 437 17.47 17.37 -13.26
N PRO A 438 18.75 17.70 -13.51
CA PRO A 438 19.50 17.19 -14.65
C PRO A 438 19.49 15.65 -14.70
N GLY A 439 19.07 15.08 -15.83
CA GLY A 439 19.06 13.63 -16.07
C GLY A 439 17.79 12.89 -15.64
N SER A 440 16.78 13.60 -15.13
CA SER A 440 15.49 13.01 -14.82
C SER A 440 14.59 12.96 -16.07
N LYS A 441 13.95 11.80 -16.33
CA LYS A 441 13.12 11.62 -17.52
C LYS A 441 11.72 12.19 -17.29
N PRO A 442 11.12 12.86 -18.28
CA PRO A 442 9.75 13.33 -18.17
C PRO A 442 8.79 12.17 -17.92
N ILE A 443 7.69 12.45 -17.21
CA ILE A 443 6.59 11.49 -17.06
C ILE A 443 6.02 11.20 -18.46
N ASN A 444 6.27 9.99 -18.96
CA ASN A 444 5.70 9.54 -20.22
C ASN A 444 4.31 8.95 -19.95
N LEU A 445 3.27 9.63 -20.42
CA LEU A 445 1.90 9.16 -20.32
C LEU A 445 1.57 8.24 -21.49
N MET A 446 0.89 7.15 -21.19
CA MET A 446 0.31 6.26 -22.19
C MET A 446 -0.94 6.89 -22.80
N CYS A 447 -1.27 6.52 -24.04
CA CYS A 447 -2.40 7.07 -24.79
C CYS A 447 -3.72 7.07 -24.00
N HIS A 448 -4.05 5.97 -23.31
CA HIS A 448 -5.28 5.88 -22.49
C HIS A 448 -5.28 6.86 -21.30
N GLN A 449 -4.11 7.19 -20.76
CA GLN A 449 -3.98 8.19 -19.69
C GLN A 449 -4.21 9.60 -20.23
N VAL A 450 -3.72 9.90 -21.45
CA VAL A 450 -3.97 11.18 -22.11
C VAL A 450 -5.45 11.32 -22.46
N ALA A 451 -6.08 10.28 -23.00
CA ALA A 451 -7.52 10.25 -23.23
C ALA A 451 -8.33 10.49 -21.94
N GLY A 452 -7.94 9.84 -20.84
CA GLY A 452 -8.55 10.07 -19.54
C GLY A 452 -8.36 11.49 -18.99
N ILE A 453 -7.21 12.13 -19.26
CA ILE A 453 -6.99 13.55 -18.91
C ILE A 453 -7.97 14.43 -19.69
N CYS A 454 -8.12 14.22 -21.00
CA CYS A 454 -9.08 14.97 -21.82
C CYS A 454 -10.51 14.84 -21.28
N THR A 455 -10.95 13.62 -20.96
CA THR A 455 -12.29 13.36 -20.39
C THR A 455 -12.49 14.04 -19.04
N VAL A 456 -11.49 14.02 -18.15
CA VAL A 456 -11.63 14.67 -16.84
C VAL A 456 -11.71 16.19 -16.99
N LEU A 457 -10.89 16.78 -17.86
CA LEU A 457 -10.91 18.23 -18.10
C LEU A 457 -12.23 18.67 -18.75
N GLU A 458 -12.76 17.92 -19.71
CA GLU A 458 -14.09 18.14 -20.29
C GLU A 458 -15.21 18.21 -19.27
N HIS A 459 -15.21 17.29 -18.32
CA HIS A 459 -16.21 17.28 -17.26
C HIS A 459 -15.97 18.39 -16.23
N ALA A 460 -14.72 18.80 -16.02
CA ALA A 460 -14.36 19.85 -15.07
C ALA A 460 -14.78 21.26 -15.53
N PHE A 461 -14.78 21.53 -16.84
CA PHE A 461 -15.11 22.85 -17.39
C PHE A 461 -16.53 22.89 -17.98
N THR A 462 -17.26 23.97 -17.71
CA THR A 462 -18.60 24.21 -18.22
C THR A 462 -18.62 25.40 -19.17
N ALA A 463 -19.50 25.37 -20.17
CA ALA A 463 -19.67 26.48 -21.11
C ALA A 463 -20.20 27.77 -20.45
N GLU A 464 -20.90 27.64 -19.32
CA GLU A 464 -21.44 28.75 -18.54
C GLU A 464 -20.71 28.86 -17.19
N GLU A 465 -20.37 30.09 -16.80
CA GLU A 465 -19.81 30.41 -15.49
C GLU A 465 -20.86 30.18 -14.38
N GLY A 466 -20.43 29.72 -13.22
CA GLY A 466 -21.31 29.44 -12.07
C GLY A 466 -22.02 28.07 -12.09
N ARG A 467 -21.91 27.30 -13.19
CA ARG A 467 -22.33 25.89 -13.20
C ARG A 467 -21.24 25.01 -12.58
N ALA A 468 -21.65 24.06 -11.76
CA ALA A 468 -20.72 23.07 -11.23
C ALA A 468 -20.29 22.10 -12.34
N GLY A 469 -18.98 21.84 -12.45
CA GLY A 469 -18.45 20.76 -13.28
C GLY A 469 -18.99 19.39 -12.85
N LEU A 470 -18.93 18.43 -13.77
CA LEU A 470 -19.30 17.05 -13.53
C LEU A 470 -18.16 16.32 -12.81
N ALA A 471 -18.50 15.59 -11.76
CA ALA A 471 -17.54 14.75 -11.06
C ALA A 471 -17.22 13.50 -11.90
N THR A 472 -15.94 13.31 -12.24
CA THR A 472 -15.47 12.12 -12.96
C THR A 472 -14.94 11.07 -11.98
N MET A 473 -15.48 9.86 -12.05
CA MET A 473 -14.97 8.70 -11.32
C MET A 473 -14.07 7.88 -12.23
N ILE A 474 -12.79 7.75 -11.88
CA ILE A 474 -11.81 6.97 -12.65
C ILE A 474 -11.76 5.55 -12.10
N CYS A 475 -12.22 4.59 -12.90
CA CYS A 475 -12.37 3.19 -12.52
C CYS A 475 -11.35 2.25 -13.16
N ASP A 476 -10.28 2.77 -13.79
CA ASP A 476 -9.25 1.93 -14.42
C ASP A 476 -8.70 0.87 -13.45
N GLU A 477 -8.20 -0.24 -13.97
CA GLU A 477 -7.56 -1.26 -13.14
C GLU A 477 -6.34 -0.71 -12.37
N VAL A 478 -6.00 -1.38 -11.27
CA VAL A 478 -4.82 -1.02 -10.47
C VAL A 478 -3.56 -1.35 -11.28
N GLY A 479 -2.77 -0.33 -11.59
CA GLY A 479 -1.54 -0.49 -12.40
C GLY A 479 -1.59 0.30 -13.71
N LEU A 480 -2.78 0.64 -14.21
CA LEU A 480 -2.96 1.45 -15.43
C LEU A 480 -2.62 2.95 -15.26
N GLY A 481 -2.04 3.32 -14.13
CA GLY A 481 -1.48 4.65 -13.95
C GLY A 481 -2.49 5.77 -13.68
N LYS A 482 -3.61 5.50 -12.99
CA LYS A 482 -4.58 6.52 -12.53
C LYS A 482 -3.93 7.72 -11.83
N THR A 483 -2.86 7.49 -11.07
CA THR A 483 -2.10 8.58 -10.42
C THR A 483 -1.38 9.46 -11.43
N GLY A 484 -0.81 8.89 -12.50
CA GLY A 484 -0.20 9.65 -13.58
C GLY A 484 -1.22 10.48 -14.35
N LEU A 485 -2.40 9.90 -14.62
CA LEU A 485 -3.56 10.60 -15.20
C LEU A 485 -3.95 11.82 -14.33
N LEU A 486 -4.17 11.62 -13.03
CA LEU A 486 -4.54 12.71 -12.11
C LEU A 486 -3.45 13.79 -11.99
N ILE A 487 -2.17 13.40 -11.96
CA ILE A 487 -1.06 14.35 -12.03
C ILE A 487 -1.17 15.16 -13.32
N GLY A 488 -1.43 14.52 -14.46
CA GLY A 488 -1.60 15.21 -15.73
C GLY A 488 -2.76 16.20 -15.74
N VAL A 489 -3.91 15.85 -15.16
CA VAL A 489 -5.05 16.79 -14.99
C VAL A 489 -4.64 18.02 -14.19
N ILE A 490 -3.95 17.83 -13.06
CA ILE A 490 -3.48 18.95 -12.21
C ILE A 490 -2.50 19.83 -12.99
N GLN A 491 -1.57 19.22 -13.73
CA GLN A 491 -0.59 19.94 -14.53
C GLN A 491 -1.27 20.78 -15.62
N MET A 492 -2.29 20.25 -16.28
CA MET A 492 -3.07 20.99 -17.27
C MET A 492 -3.85 22.15 -16.67
N ILE A 493 -4.50 21.96 -15.51
CA ILE A 493 -5.21 23.03 -14.82
C ILE A 493 -4.24 24.15 -14.42
N ALA A 494 -3.07 23.79 -13.87
CA ALA A 494 -2.03 24.75 -13.52
C ALA A 494 -1.53 25.51 -14.75
N HIS A 495 -1.30 24.80 -15.85
CA HIS A 495 -0.88 25.39 -17.12
C HIS A 495 -1.90 26.39 -17.67
N LEU A 496 -3.17 25.99 -17.74
CA LEU A 496 -4.27 26.85 -18.19
C LEU A 496 -4.40 28.11 -17.32
N ARG A 497 -4.30 27.95 -15.99
CA ARG A 497 -4.34 29.09 -15.05
C ARG A 497 -3.18 30.05 -15.30
N GLN A 498 -1.96 29.55 -15.43
CA GLN A 498 -0.79 30.41 -15.62
C GLN A 498 -0.83 31.13 -16.96
N GLN A 499 -1.34 30.48 -18.01
CA GLN A 499 -1.60 31.14 -19.29
C GLN A 499 -2.63 32.27 -19.17
N GLN A 500 -3.69 32.10 -18.37
CA GLN A 500 -4.67 33.17 -18.09
C GLN A 500 -4.03 34.34 -17.32
N GLU A 501 -3.21 34.05 -16.31
CA GLU A 501 -2.50 35.07 -15.52
C GLU A 501 -1.47 35.85 -16.36
N SER A 502 -0.78 35.18 -17.29
CA SER A 502 0.29 35.77 -18.11
C SER A 502 -0.23 36.52 -19.34
N SER A 503 -1.49 36.33 -19.72
CA SER A 503 -2.11 36.97 -20.87
C SER A 503 -3.59 37.25 -20.60
N PRO A 504 -3.92 38.18 -19.68
CA PRO A 504 -5.30 38.45 -19.26
C PRO A 504 -6.19 38.92 -20.41
N ASP A 505 -5.61 39.52 -21.44
CA ASP A 505 -6.32 40.03 -22.63
C ASP A 505 -6.62 38.92 -23.65
N LYS A 506 -5.87 37.80 -23.59
CA LYS A 506 -6.12 36.62 -24.41
C LYS A 506 -7.08 35.74 -23.63
N LYS A 507 -8.36 35.77 -23.98
CA LYS A 507 -9.24 34.63 -23.69
C LYS A 507 -8.58 33.43 -24.34
N LEU A 508 -7.93 32.57 -23.54
CA LEU A 508 -7.42 31.31 -24.05
C LEU A 508 -8.56 30.68 -24.82
N ILE A 509 -8.28 30.28 -26.07
CA ILE A 509 -9.18 29.39 -26.77
C ILE A 509 -9.28 28.20 -25.82
N PRO A 510 -10.43 27.97 -25.16
CA PRO A 510 -10.55 26.82 -24.30
C PRO A 510 -10.15 25.61 -25.14
N PRO A 511 -9.52 24.56 -24.56
CA PRO A 511 -9.34 23.31 -25.30
C PRO A 511 -10.66 23.02 -26.03
N PRO A 512 -10.67 22.56 -27.30
CA PRO A 512 -11.82 22.52 -28.24
C PRO A 512 -13.13 21.86 -27.75
N LEU A 513 -13.13 21.50 -26.48
CA LEU A 513 -14.01 20.73 -25.67
C LEU A 513 -15.05 21.59 -24.91
N ALA A 514 -14.95 22.93 -24.94
CA ALA A 514 -15.90 23.84 -24.26
C ALA A 514 -16.92 24.53 -25.20
N THR A 515 -16.75 24.46 -26.52
CA THR A 515 -17.75 24.98 -27.46
C THR A 515 -18.68 23.85 -27.87
N GLY A 516 -19.68 23.57 -27.04
CA GLY A 516 -20.83 22.79 -27.47
C GLY A 516 -21.53 23.52 -28.61
N LYS A 517 -21.47 22.94 -29.82
CA LYS A 517 -22.53 23.07 -30.81
C LYS A 517 -23.10 21.69 -31.07
#